data_AF-A0A8C4M9I4-F1
#
_entry.id   AF-A0A8C4M9I4-F1
#
_cell.length_a   1.000
_cell.length_b   1.000
_cell.length_c   1.000
_cell.angle_alpha   90.00
_cell.angle_beta   90.00
_cell.angle_gamma   90.00
#
_symmetry.space_group_name_H-M   'P 1'
#
loop_
_entity.id
_entity.type
_entity.pdbx_description
1 polymer ?
#
loop_
_entity_poly.entity_id
_entity_poly.type
_entity_poly.pdbx_seq_one_letter_code
_entity_poly.pdbx_strand_id
1 'polypeptide(L)'
;IFLSQGEALLSLAMLLRLYLVPRAVLLRSGVLLNASYRSIGALNQVRFRHWFVAKLYMNTHPGRLLLCLTLGLWLTTAWVLSVAERQGVNATGQLSDTLWLIPITFLTIGYGDVVPGTMWGKIICLCTGVMGVCCTALLVAVVARKLEFNKAEKHVHNFMMDIQYAKEMKESAARVLQEAWMFYKHTCRKDSGATRRHQCRLLAAINRFRQVRMKHRKLREQVNSMVDISKMHMILCDLQLGVSSSHQALEKRIDALAGKLDTLTDLLSTALGPQQLPEPSQEAT
;
A
#
# COMPACT_ATOMS: atom_id res chain seq x y z
N ILE A 1 29.29 12.34 47.73
CA ILE A 1 28.14 11.58 48.30
C ILE A 1 28.01 10.33 47.45
N PHE A 2 28.62 9.24 47.89
CA PHE A 2 28.62 7.96 47.20
C PHE A 2 27.26 7.30 47.44
N LEU A 3 26.44 7.12 46.40
CA LEU A 3 25.26 6.26 46.51
C LEU A 3 25.74 4.85 46.83
N SER A 4 25.16 4.22 47.86
CA SER A 4 25.37 2.80 48.12
C SER A 4 24.96 1.99 46.89
N GLN A 5 25.61 0.85 46.64
CA GLN A 5 25.32 -0.03 45.49
C GLN A 5 23.82 -0.40 45.42
N GLY A 6 23.16 -0.52 46.58
CA GLY A 6 21.72 -0.70 46.67
C GLY A 6 20.90 0.50 46.19
N GLU A 7 21.29 1.72 46.55
CA GLU A 7 20.56 2.93 46.13
C GLU A 7 20.70 3.20 44.63
N ALA A 8 21.85 2.86 44.03
CA ALA A 8 22.04 2.92 42.58
C ALA A 8 21.07 1.96 41.85
N LEU A 9 20.92 0.73 42.33
CA LEU A 9 19.95 -0.23 41.81
C LEU A 9 18.51 0.25 41.98
N LEU A 10 18.15 0.81 43.15
CA LEU A 10 16.81 1.39 43.37
C LEU A 10 16.54 2.58 42.43
N SER A 11 17.56 3.40 42.15
CA SER A 11 17.43 4.52 41.21
C SER A 11 17.24 4.06 39.77
N LEU A 12 17.93 2.99 39.34
CA LEU A 12 17.70 2.36 38.04
C LEU A 12 16.33 1.69 37.95
N ALA A 13 15.84 1.11 39.05
CA ALA A 13 14.49 0.53 39.12
C ALA A 13 13.38 1.58 38.88
N MET A 14 13.65 2.87 39.05
CA MET A 14 12.70 3.92 38.68
C MET A 14 12.41 3.96 37.18
N LEU A 15 13.33 3.51 36.33
CA LEU A 15 13.12 3.40 34.88
C LEU A 15 12.10 2.33 34.52
N LEU A 16 11.84 1.36 35.40
CA LEU A 16 10.77 0.38 35.19
C LEU A 16 9.42 1.09 35.03
N ARG A 17 9.22 2.25 35.67
CA ARG A 17 8.01 3.08 35.56
C ARG A 17 7.69 3.53 34.13
N LEU A 18 8.62 3.41 33.17
CA LEU A 18 8.37 3.70 31.76
C LEU A 18 7.21 2.86 31.17
N TYR A 19 6.83 1.73 31.80
CA TYR A 19 5.63 0.96 31.41
C TYR A 19 4.32 1.79 31.46
N LEU A 20 4.30 2.89 32.24
CA LEU A 20 3.17 3.81 32.32
C LEU A 20 2.99 4.63 31.04
N VAL A 21 4.05 4.81 30.23
CA VAL A 21 4.00 5.65 29.02
C VAL A 21 3.07 5.06 27.96
N PRO A 22 3.19 3.78 27.52
CA PRO A 22 2.23 3.17 26.58
C PRO A 22 0.78 3.24 27.09
N ARG A 23 0.57 3.09 28.40
CA ARG A 23 -0.76 3.18 29.02
C ARG A 23 -1.32 4.60 28.93
N ALA A 24 -0.52 5.61 29.25
CA ALA A 24 -0.91 7.01 29.16
C ALA A 24 -1.18 7.43 27.71
N VAL A 25 -0.34 7.02 26.76
CA VAL A 25 -0.54 7.28 25.32
C VAL A 25 -1.85 6.66 24.83
N LEU A 26 -2.13 5.42 25.22
CA LEU A 26 -3.38 4.74 24.87
C LEU A 26 -4.61 5.50 25.40
N LEU A 27 -4.59 5.93 26.65
CA LEU A 27 -5.68 6.69 27.27
C LEU A 27 -5.84 8.08 26.66
N ARG A 28 -4.75 8.76 26.31
CA ARG A 28 -4.76 10.12 25.76
C ARG A 28 -5.08 10.18 24.26
N SER A 29 -4.86 9.09 23.53
CA SER A 29 -5.08 9.02 22.08
C SER A 29 -6.54 9.15 21.64
N GLY A 30 -7.51 9.21 22.58
CA GLY A 30 -8.94 9.36 22.29
C GLY A 30 -9.60 8.14 21.62
N VAL A 31 -8.80 7.22 21.07
CA VAL A 31 -9.23 6.00 20.36
C VAL A 31 -10.11 5.09 21.23
N LEU A 32 -9.80 4.99 22.53
CA LEU A 32 -10.61 4.21 23.48
C LEU A 32 -11.82 4.97 24.03
N LEU A 33 -11.79 6.31 23.99
CA LEU A 33 -12.80 7.16 24.60
C LEU A 33 -13.97 7.45 23.64
N ASN A 34 -13.70 7.56 22.34
CA ASN A 34 -14.75 7.90 21.37
C ASN A 34 -15.68 6.70 21.09
N ALA A 35 -16.97 6.90 21.31
CA ALA A 35 -18.01 5.90 21.06
C ALA A 35 -18.04 5.40 19.60
N SER A 36 -17.79 6.30 18.63
CA SER A 36 -17.76 5.95 17.20
C SER A 36 -16.64 4.98 16.85
N TYR A 37 -15.42 5.17 17.39
CA TYR A 37 -14.32 4.23 17.18
C TYR A 37 -14.61 2.88 17.83
N ARG A 38 -15.21 2.87 19.03
CA ARG A 38 -15.62 1.63 19.68
C ARG A 38 -16.67 0.85 18.90
N SER A 39 -17.66 1.54 18.32
CA SER A 39 -18.69 0.92 17.48
C SER A 39 -18.09 0.30 16.21
N ILE A 40 -17.25 1.05 15.48
CA ILE A 40 -16.58 0.55 14.28
C ILE A 40 -15.61 -0.61 14.60
N GLY A 41 -14.93 -0.53 15.74
CA GLY A 41 -14.05 -1.60 16.22
C GLY A 41 -14.80 -2.87 16.60
N ALA A 42 -15.97 -2.75 17.22
CA ALA A 42 -16.84 -3.89 17.52
C ALA A 42 -17.39 -4.54 16.24
N LEU A 43 -17.80 -3.73 15.25
CA LEU A 43 -18.29 -4.21 13.96
C LEU A 43 -17.22 -5.03 13.21
N ASN A 44 -15.97 -4.59 13.25
CA ASN A 44 -14.84 -5.26 12.60
C ASN A 44 -14.11 -6.26 13.50
N GLN A 45 -14.61 -6.54 14.70
CA GLN A 45 -13.98 -7.41 15.70
C GLN A 45 -12.51 -7.03 16.03
N VAL A 46 -12.17 -5.73 15.95
CA VAL A 46 -10.83 -5.22 16.25
C VAL A 46 -10.76 -4.83 17.72
N ARG A 47 -9.91 -5.53 18.49
CA ARG A 47 -9.61 -5.17 19.87
C ARG A 47 -8.55 -4.06 19.92
N PHE A 48 -8.93 -2.90 20.45
CA PHE A 48 -8.02 -1.76 20.66
C PHE A 48 -6.98 -2.07 21.76
N ARG A 49 -5.86 -2.69 21.38
CA ARG A 49 -4.68 -2.94 22.24
C ARG A 49 -3.59 -1.89 22.00
N HIS A 50 -2.61 -1.83 22.90
CA HIS A 50 -1.42 -0.96 22.77
C HIS A 50 -0.68 -1.15 21.43
N TRP A 51 -0.66 -2.37 20.87
CA TRP A 51 -0.06 -2.65 19.56
C TRP A 51 -0.79 -1.96 18.40
N PHE A 52 -2.11 -1.83 18.49
CA PHE A 52 -2.91 -1.11 17.49
C PHE A 52 -2.56 0.38 17.51
N VAL A 53 -2.48 0.98 18.71
CA VAL A 53 -2.10 2.40 18.85
C VAL A 53 -0.66 2.65 18.42
N ALA A 54 0.27 1.74 18.74
CA ALA A 54 1.65 1.82 18.25
C ALA A 54 1.71 1.81 16.72
N LYS A 55 0.97 0.89 16.06
CA LYS A 55 0.83 0.86 14.59
C LYS A 55 0.21 2.14 14.04
N LEU A 56 -0.82 2.68 14.71
CA LEU A 56 -1.49 3.92 14.31
C LEU A 56 -0.51 5.10 14.28
N TYR A 57 0.22 5.35 15.38
CA TYR A 57 1.21 6.43 15.44
C TYR A 57 2.38 6.23 14.47
N MET A 58 2.83 5.00 14.29
CA MET A 58 3.90 4.68 13.34
C MET A 58 3.47 4.95 11.89
N ASN A 59 2.18 4.78 11.55
CA ASN A 59 1.69 5.04 10.20
C ASN A 59 1.38 6.52 9.96
N THR A 60 0.86 7.25 10.96
CA THR A 60 0.49 8.66 10.81
C THR A 60 1.70 9.60 10.84
N HIS A 61 2.58 9.46 11.83
CA HIS A 61 3.74 10.33 12.03
C HIS A 61 5.02 9.52 12.32
N PRO A 62 5.50 8.68 11.38
CA PRO A 62 6.65 7.80 11.61
C PRO A 62 7.92 8.56 11.99
N GLY A 63 8.21 9.68 11.31
CA GLY A 63 9.45 10.43 11.52
C GLY A 63 9.53 11.07 12.91
N ARG A 64 8.43 11.69 13.37
CA ARG A 64 8.38 12.29 14.71
C ARG A 64 8.50 11.23 15.80
N LEU A 65 7.79 10.11 15.66
CA LEU A 65 7.86 9.01 16.62
C LEU A 65 9.28 8.42 16.69
N LEU A 66 9.88 8.13 15.54
CA LEU A 66 11.22 7.53 15.49
C LEU A 66 12.28 8.49 16.05
N LEU A 67 12.22 9.78 15.69
CA LEU A 67 13.14 10.80 16.20
C LEU A 67 13.04 10.96 17.72
N CYS A 68 11.81 11.08 18.26
CA CYS A 68 11.62 11.19 19.71
C CYS A 68 12.06 9.92 20.44
N LEU A 69 11.81 8.74 19.86
CA LEU A 69 12.24 7.47 20.41
C LEU A 69 13.77 7.38 20.44
N THR A 70 14.48 7.66 19.35
CA THR A 70 15.94 7.55 19.30
C THR A 70 16.61 8.55 20.23
N LEU A 71 16.20 9.82 20.23
CA LEU A 71 16.75 10.82 21.14
C LEU A 71 16.46 10.48 22.60
N GLY A 72 15.23 10.06 22.92
CA GLY A 72 14.88 9.62 24.27
C GLY A 72 15.69 8.40 24.72
N LEU A 73 15.90 7.43 23.83
CA LEU A 73 16.75 6.27 24.09
C LEU A 73 18.21 6.68 24.30
N TRP A 74 18.76 7.59 23.51
CA TRP A 74 20.14 8.08 23.69
C TRP A 74 20.32 8.76 25.03
N LEU A 75 19.44 9.68 25.40
CA LEU A 75 19.52 10.40 26.67
C LEU A 75 19.35 9.44 27.87
N THR A 76 18.39 8.53 27.80
CA THR A 76 18.15 7.58 28.91
C THR A 76 19.28 6.58 29.06
N THR A 77 19.76 5.99 27.95
CA THR A 77 20.87 5.02 28.00
C THR A 77 22.21 5.68 28.32
N ALA A 78 22.47 6.90 27.87
CA ALA A 78 23.67 7.66 28.26
C ALA A 78 23.67 7.96 29.77
N TRP A 79 22.54 8.39 30.32
CA TRP A 79 22.41 8.59 31.76
C TRP A 79 22.62 7.28 32.54
N VAL A 80 21.97 6.19 32.13
CA VAL A 80 22.13 4.85 32.75
C VAL A 80 23.59 4.38 32.71
N LEU A 81 24.25 4.55 31.56
CA LEU A 81 25.67 4.19 31.40
C LEU A 81 26.58 5.06 32.28
N SER A 82 26.30 6.35 32.39
CA SER A 82 27.05 7.25 33.27
C SER A 82 26.93 6.85 34.75
N VAL A 83 25.78 6.33 35.17
CA VAL A 83 25.58 5.81 36.53
C VAL A 83 26.34 4.49 36.73
N ALA A 84 26.36 3.61 35.73
CA ALA A 84 27.06 2.34 35.79
C ALA A 84 28.60 2.50 35.82
N GLU A 85 29.15 3.43 35.04
CA GLU A 85 30.60 3.65 34.94
C GLU A 85 31.13 4.64 35.99
N ARG A 86 30.26 5.32 36.77
CA ARG A 86 30.65 6.24 37.85
C ARG A 86 31.49 5.60 38.98
N GLN A 87 31.45 4.27 39.09
CA GLN A 87 32.24 3.52 40.08
C GLN A 87 33.52 2.90 39.48
N GLY A 88 33.79 3.11 38.20
CA GLY A 88 35.01 2.64 37.53
C GLY A 88 36.23 3.50 37.86
N VAL A 89 37.41 2.86 37.87
CA VAL A 89 38.71 3.50 38.18
C VAL A 89 39.16 4.49 37.10
N ASN A 90 38.59 4.40 35.89
CA ASN A 90 38.94 5.24 34.74
C ASN A 90 37.91 6.37 34.58
N ALA A 91 38.39 7.58 34.25
CA ALA A 91 37.62 8.83 34.18
C ALA A 91 36.48 8.88 33.13
N THR A 92 36.12 7.75 32.52
CA THR A 92 35.11 7.57 31.46
C THR A 92 33.65 7.73 31.93
N GLY A 93 33.42 8.05 33.20
CA GLY A 93 32.09 8.13 33.83
C GLY A 93 31.36 9.46 33.65
N GLN A 94 31.91 10.42 32.90
CA GLN A 94 31.25 11.70 32.67
C GLN A 94 30.09 11.57 31.66
N LEU A 95 29.09 12.44 31.80
CA LEU A 95 27.92 12.43 30.91
C LEU A 95 28.31 12.78 29.46
N SER A 96 29.34 13.59 29.26
CA SER A 96 29.90 13.92 27.93
C SER A 96 30.35 12.68 27.16
N ASP A 97 31.09 11.80 27.83
CA ASP A 97 31.74 10.65 27.22
C ASP A 97 30.71 9.58 26.87
N THR A 98 29.73 9.40 27.76
CA THR A 98 28.60 8.47 27.54
C THR A 98 27.61 8.99 26.49
N LEU A 99 27.38 10.31 26.42
CA LEU A 99 26.56 10.92 25.36
C LEU A 99 27.23 10.79 23.98
N TRP A 100 28.55 10.76 23.92
CA TRP A 100 29.31 10.46 22.70
C TRP A 100 29.27 8.97 22.35
N LEU A 101 29.55 8.10 23.32
CA LEU A 101 29.63 6.65 23.13
C LEU A 101 28.31 6.00 22.69
N ILE A 102 27.17 6.44 23.26
CA ILE A 102 25.87 5.80 23.01
C ILE A 102 25.41 5.91 21.55
N PRO A 103 25.37 7.10 20.91
CA PRO A 103 25.05 7.21 19.49
C PRO A 103 25.97 6.39 18.59
N ILE A 104 27.29 6.41 18.85
CA ILE A 104 28.28 5.64 18.08
C ILE A 104 28.04 4.14 18.17
N THR A 105 27.69 3.66 19.37
CA THR A 105 27.34 2.25 19.61
C THR A 105 26.00 1.89 18.97
N PHE A 106 25.00 2.77 19.08
CA PHE A 106 23.66 2.60 18.52
C PHE A 106 23.68 2.57 16.98
N LEU A 107 24.52 3.39 16.35
CA LEU A 107 24.75 3.39 14.90
C LEU A 107 25.73 2.30 14.46
N THR A 108 26.20 1.45 15.37
CA THR A 108 27.15 0.34 15.07
C THR A 108 28.45 0.81 14.42
N ILE A 109 28.92 2.02 14.74
CA ILE A 109 30.19 2.59 14.24
C ILE A 109 31.37 2.06 15.07
N GLY A 110 31.33 2.26 16.39
CA GLY A 110 32.31 1.72 17.34
C GLY A 110 33.77 2.17 17.11
N TYR A 111 34.08 3.46 17.26
CA TYR A 111 35.46 3.96 17.11
C TYR A 111 36.46 3.39 18.11
N GLY A 112 36.03 3.08 19.34
CA GLY A 112 36.87 2.47 20.38
C GLY A 112 37.76 3.47 21.15
N ASP A 113 37.53 4.76 20.98
CA ASP A 113 38.13 5.87 21.74
C ASP A 113 37.65 5.89 23.21
N VAL A 114 36.36 5.61 23.41
CA VAL A 114 35.70 5.50 24.71
C VAL A 114 35.07 4.12 24.81
N VAL A 115 35.38 3.35 25.87
CA VAL A 115 34.91 1.97 26.04
C VAL A 115 34.45 1.75 27.48
N PRO A 116 33.31 1.06 27.73
CA PRO A 116 32.87 0.78 29.10
C PRO A 116 33.84 -0.18 29.79
N GLY A 117 34.32 0.22 30.97
CA GLY A 117 35.23 -0.59 31.78
C GLY A 117 34.49 -1.63 32.62
N THR A 118 33.27 -1.31 33.06
CA THR A 118 32.49 -2.17 33.97
C THR A 118 31.69 -3.25 33.23
N MET A 119 31.42 -4.37 33.91
CA MET A 119 30.56 -5.43 33.35
C MET A 119 29.13 -4.92 33.06
N TRP A 120 28.60 -4.04 33.91
CA TRP A 120 27.28 -3.43 33.72
C TRP A 120 27.25 -2.51 32.51
N GLY A 121 28.28 -1.68 32.31
CA GLY A 121 28.41 -0.83 31.12
C GLY A 121 28.46 -1.64 29.82
N LYS A 122 29.18 -2.77 29.81
CA LYS A 122 29.22 -3.68 28.65
C LYS A 122 27.85 -4.25 28.31
N ILE A 123 27.05 -4.66 29.30
CA ILE A 123 25.67 -5.14 29.08
C ILE A 123 24.81 -4.03 28.48
N ILE A 124 24.90 -2.81 29.00
CA ILE A 124 24.15 -1.64 28.49
C ILE A 124 24.52 -1.35 27.03
N CYS A 125 25.82 -1.35 26.69
CA CYS A 125 26.29 -1.16 25.33
C CYS A 125 25.80 -2.26 24.38
N LEU A 126 25.79 -3.53 24.82
CA LEU A 126 25.24 -4.64 24.04
C LEU A 126 23.74 -4.45 23.76
N CYS A 127 22.94 -4.13 24.78
CA CYS A 127 21.51 -3.85 24.62
C CYS A 127 21.27 -2.65 23.68
N THR A 128 22.10 -1.61 23.80
CA THR A 128 22.04 -0.41 22.94
C THR A 128 22.31 -0.76 21.48
N GLY A 129 23.32 -1.61 21.21
CA GLY A 129 23.61 -2.09 19.86
C GLY A 129 22.45 -2.89 19.25
N VAL A 130 21.86 -3.82 20.01
CA VAL A 130 20.68 -4.59 19.56
C VAL A 130 19.49 -3.66 19.26
N MET A 131 19.20 -2.71 20.14
CA MET A 131 18.15 -1.71 19.91
C MET A 131 18.42 -0.84 18.69
N GLY A 132 19.69 -0.48 18.45
CA GLY A 132 20.15 0.24 17.26
C GLY A 132 19.78 -0.51 15.98
N VAL A 133 20.14 -1.79 15.89
CA VAL A 133 19.82 -2.66 14.75
C VAL A 133 18.31 -2.80 14.54
N CYS A 134 17.53 -2.95 15.62
CA CYS A 134 16.07 -2.98 15.51
C CYS A 134 15.49 -1.65 14.98
N CYS A 135 16.04 -0.50 15.42
CA CYS A 135 15.58 0.81 14.98
C CYS A 135 15.98 1.11 13.52
N THR A 136 17.17 0.68 13.07
CA THR A 136 17.58 0.83 11.67
C THR A 136 16.71 -0.01 10.74
N ALA A 137 16.39 -1.26 11.11
CA ALA A 137 15.45 -2.08 10.35
C ALA A 137 14.07 -1.43 10.22
N LEU A 138 13.58 -0.82 11.30
CA LEU A 138 12.31 -0.09 11.32
C LEU A 138 12.36 1.17 10.44
N LEU A 139 13.45 1.92 10.47
CA LEU A 139 13.68 3.09 9.62
C LEU A 139 13.63 2.70 8.14
N VAL A 140 14.30 1.62 7.73
CA VAL A 140 14.30 1.14 6.34
C VAL A 140 12.87 0.84 5.87
N ALA A 141 12.07 0.16 6.70
CA ALA A 141 10.68 -0.14 6.37
C ALA A 141 9.81 1.13 6.24
N VAL A 142 10.07 2.16 7.05
CA VAL A 142 9.39 3.46 6.96
C VAL A 142 9.79 4.20 5.68
N VAL A 143 11.09 4.27 5.38
CA VAL A 143 11.62 4.97 4.21
C VAL A 143 11.09 4.31 2.93
N ALA A 144 11.12 2.97 2.86
CA ALA A 144 10.58 2.23 1.71
C ALA A 144 9.12 2.61 1.42
N ARG A 145 8.24 2.58 2.43
CA ARG A 145 6.83 2.96 2.28
C ARG A 145 6.61 4.42 1.89
N LYS A 146 7.52 5.32 2.27
CA LYS A 146 7.42 6.75 1.93
C LYS A 146 7.96 7.08 0.53
N LEU A 147 8.81 6.22 -0.03
CA LEU A 147 9.31 6.33 -1.40
C LEU A 147 8.39 5.67 -2.43
N GLU A 148 7.47 4.81 -2.00
CA GLU A 148 6.46 4.24 -2.88
C GLU A 148 5.52 5.32 -3.42
N PHE A 149 5.37 5.38 -4.75
CA PHE A 149 4.42 6.29 -5.39
C PHE A 149 2.99 6.01 -4.95
N ASN A 150 2.24 7.09 -4.70
CA ASN A 150 0.79 6.97 -4.50
C ASN A 150 0.12 6.47 -5.80
N LYS A 151 -1.07 5.87 -5.69
CA LYS A 151 -1.86 5.38 -6.85
C LYS A 151 -2.08 6.48 -7.90
N ALA A 152 -2.35 7.71 -7.47
CA ALA A 152 -2.53 8.86 -8.36
C ALA A 152 -1.22 9.29 -9.04
N GLU A 153 -0.11 9.39 -8.29
CA GLU A 153 1.21 9.73 -8.82
C GLU A 153 1.68 8.66 -9.82
N LYS A 154 1.47 7.39 -9.50
CA LYS A 154 1.78 6.26 -10.39
C LYS A 154 0.98 6.31 -11.68
N HIS A 155 -0.29 6.72 -11.62
CA HIS A 155 -1.11 6.93 -12.82
C HIS A 155 -0.52 8.05 -13.71
N VAL A 156 -0.16 9.18 -13.12
CA VAL A 156 0.48 10.30 -13.85
C VAL A 156 1.82 9.89 -14.44
N HIS A 157 2.65 9.17 -13.67
CA HIS A 157 3.94 8.64 -14.14
C HIS A 157 3.75 7.70 -15.33
N ASN A 158 2.80 6.76 -15.25
CA ASN A 158 2.52 5.83 -16.34
C ASN A 158 2.03 6.55 -17.61
N PHE A 159 1.19 7.58 -17.45
CA PHE A 159 0.73 8.40 -18.56
C PHE A 159 1.88 9.18 -19.23
N MET A 160 2.76 9.79 -18.42
CA MET A 160 3.95 10.46 -18.91
C MET A 160 4.86 9.51 -19.69
N MET A 161 5.07 8.29 -19.19
CA MET A 161 5.85 7.26 -19.86
C MET A 161 5.21 6.77 -21.18
N ASP A 162 3.88 6.68 -21.26
CA ASP A 162 3.17 6.29 -22.50
C ASP A 162 3.35 7.34 -23.60
N ILE A 163 3.27 8.63 -23.25
CA ILE A 163 3.54 9.74 -24.18
C ILE A 163 5.00 9.68 -24.66
N GLN A 164 5.95 9.49 -23.75
CA GLN A 164 7.37 9.43 -24.09
C GLN A 164 7.67 8.25 -25.03
N TYR A 165 7.19 7.05 -24.73
CA TYR A 165 7.41 5.89 -25.60
C TYR A 165 6.69 6.02 -26.94
N ALA A 166 5.52 6.64 -27.01
CA ALA A 166 4.86 6.92 -28.28
C ALA A 166 5.74 7.83 -29.17
N LYS A 167 6.40 8.83 -28.58
CA LYS A 167 7.35 9.70 -29.30
C LYS A 167 8.59 8.93 -29.76
N GLU A 168 9.22 8.16 -28.87
CA GLU A 168 10.40 7.35 -29.21
C GLU A 168 10.10 6.29 -30.27
N MET A 169 8.88 5.73 -30.28
CA MET A 169 8.43 4.76 -31.26
C MET A 169 8.31 5.39 -32.66
N LYS A 170 7.73 6.59 -32.75
CA LYS A 170 7.65 7.35 -34.01
C LYS A 170 9.04 7.72 -34.53
N GLU A 171 9.92 8.21 -33.65
CA GLU A 171 11.29 8.58 -34.02
C GLU A 171 12.11 7.36 -34.50
N SER A 172 12.03 6.25 -33.77
CA SER A 172 12.73 5.02 -34.14
C SER A 172 12.20 4.44 -35.45
N ALA A 173 10.89 4.49 -35.69
CA ALA A 173 10.29 4.09 -36.96
C ALA A 173 10.77 4.96 -38.12
N ALA A 174 10.84 6.29 -37.93
CA ALA A 174 11.37 7.20 -38.94
C ALA A 174 12.83 6.87 -39.30
N ARG A 175 13.69 6.57 -38.32
CA ARG A 175 15.07 6.15 -38.57
C ARG A 175 15.16 4.84 -39.35
N VAL A 176 14.30 3.86 -39.05
CA VAL A 176 14.24 2.60 -39.82
C VAL A 176 13.89 2.87 -41.28
N LEU A 177 12.88 3.72 -41.54
CA LEU A 177 12.49 4.09 -42.90
C LEU A 177 13.60 4.85 -43.64
N GLN A 178 14.26 5.79 -42.96
CA GLN A 178 15.38 6.56 -43.53
C GLN A 178 16.54 5.64 -43.94
N GLU A 179 17.00 4.76 -43.06
CA GLU A 179 18.11 3.84 -43.35
C GLU A 179 17.72 2.78 -44.39
N ALA A 180 16.46 2.34 -44.40
CA ALA A 180 15.95 1.42 -45.43
C ALA A 180 15.95 2.06 -46.82
N TRP A 181 15.51 3.31 -46.92
CA TRP A 181 15.55 4.07 -48.17
C TRP A 181 16.98 4.34 -48.64
N MET A 182 17.87 4.76 -47.73
CA MET A 182 19.28 5.01 -48.07
C MET A 182 19.99 3.71 -48.52
N PHE A 183 19.70 2.58 -47.86
CA PHE A 183 20.18 1.26 -48.27
C PHE A 183 19.74 0.92 -49.71
N TYR A 184 18.46 1.08 -50.03
CA TYR A 184 17.94 0.84 -51.39
C TYR A 184 18.61 1.75 -52.42
N LYS A 185 18.68 3.06 -52.15
CA LYS A 185 19.29 4.06 -53.04
C LYS A 185 20.75 3.76 -53.36
N HIS A 186 21.56 3.40 -52.37
CA HIS A 186 22.99 3.08 -52.57
C HIS A 186 23.19 1.72 -53.25
N THR A 187 22.26 0.79 -53.05
CA THR A 187 22.23 -0.48 -53.78
C THR A 187 21.97 -0.25 -55.27
N CYS A 188 21.00 0.60 -55.62
CA CYS A 188 20.74 0.99 -57.02
C CYS A 188 21.93 1.72 -57.67
N ARG A 189 22.69 2.50 -56.88
CA ARG A 189 23.90 3.20 -57.34
C ARG A 189 25.16 2.32 -57.43
N LYS A 190 25.07 1.02 -57.06
CA LYS A 190 26.20 0.06 -57.03
C LYS A 190 27.40 0.53 -56.18
N ASP A 191 27.16 1.30 -55.12
CA ASP A 191 28.20 1.71 -54.16
C ASP A 191 28.28 0.71 -53.00
N SER A 192 29.15 -0.29 -53.13
CA SER A 192 29.32 -1.38 -52.16
C SER A 192 29.72 -0.90 -50.76
N GLY A 193 30.49 0.19 -50.67
CA GLY A 193 30.98 0.73 -49.39
C GLY A 193 29.91 1.48 -48.60
N ALA A 194 29.09 2.28 -49.28
CA ALA A 194 27.93 2.93 -48.65
C ALA A 194 26.82 1.92 -48.30
N THR A 195 26.59 0.92 -49.16
CA THR A 195 25.57 -0.11 -48.95
C THR A 195 25.80 -0.89 -47.66
N ARG A 196 27.03 -1.35 -47.39
CA ARG A 196 27.36 -2.08 -46.14
C ARG A 196 27.15 -1.21 -44.89
N ARG A 197 27.48 0.08 -44.97
CA ARG A 197 27.29 1.03 -43.86
C ARG A 197 25.80 1.22 -43.53
N HIS A 198 24.97 1.46 -44.54
CA HIS A 198 23.52 1.61 -44.35
C HIS A 198 22.84 0.31 -43.93
N GLN A 199 23.32 -0.85 -44.38
CA GLN A 199 22.84 -2.15 -43.90
C GLN A 199 23.09 -2.32 -42.39
N CYS A 200 24.30 -2.03 -41.90
CA CYS A 200 24.60 -2.09 -40.47
C CYS A 200 23.74 -1.11 -39.66
N ARG A 201 23.55 0.13 -40.15
CA ARG A 201 22.70 1.14 -39.49
C ARG A 201 21.23 0.75 -39.48
N LEU A 202 20.73 0.17 -40.57
CA LEU A 202 19.36 -0.35 -40.66
C LEU A 202 19.13 -1.46 -39.65
N LEU A 203 20.05 -2.43 -39.54
CA LEU A 203 19.94 -3.50 -38.54
C LEU A 203 19.96 -2.94 -37.10
N ALA A 204 20.83 -1.96 -36.83
CA ALA A 204 20.85 -1.28 -35.54
C ALA A 204 19.53 -0.52 -35.25
N ALA A 205 18.97 0.16 -36.26
CA ALA A 205 17.69 0.86 -36.16
C ALA A 205 16.52 -0.11 -35.91
N ILE A 206 16.48 -1.26 -36.60
CA ILE A 206 15.48 -2.31 -36.39
C ILE A 206 15.57 -2.88 -34.97
N ASN A 207 16.79 -3.18 -34.50
CA ASN A 207 16.98 -3.67 -33.13
C ASN A 207 16.54 -2.64 -32.09
N ARG A 208 16.87 -1.36 -32.29
CA ARG A 208 16.40 -0.27 -31.42
C ARG A 208 14.87 -0.14 -31.44
N PHE A 209 14.24 -0.17 -32.62
CA PHE A 209 12.78 -0.13 -32.75
C PHE A 209 12.11 -1.30 -32.02
N ARG A 210 12.65 -2.53 -32.16
CA ARG A 210 12.16 -3.71 -31.44
C ARG A 210 12.25 -3.52 -29.92
N GLN A 211 13.35 -2.99 -29.41
CA GLN A 211 13.52 -2.72 -27.97
C GLN A 211 12.51 -1.68 -27.47
N VAL A 212 12.32 -0.56 -28.18
CA VAL A 212 11.34 0.48 -27.82
C VAL A 212 9.92 -0.08 -27.84
N ARG A 213 9.55 -0.83 -28.89
CA ARG A 213 8.24 -1.48 -29.00
C ARG A 213 7.97 -2.44 -27.83
N MET A 214 8.97 -3.22 -27.43
CA MET A 214 8.86 -4.12 -26.28
C MET A 214 8.69 -3.36 -24.96
N LYS A 215 9.41 -2.25 -24.76
CA LYS A 215 9.24 -1.39 -23.57
C LYS A 215 7.83 -0.77 -23.51
N HIS A 216 7.35 -0.23 -24.63
CA HIS A 216 6.00 0.33 -24.75
C HIS A 216 4.91 -0.70 -24.43
N ARG A 217 5.06 -1.92 -24.95
CA ARG A 217 4.14 -3.03 -24.67
C ARG A 217 4.11 -3.38 -23.18
N LYS A 218 5.28 -3.52 -22.53
CA LYS A 218 5.37 -3.83 -21.09
C LYS A 218 4.69 -2.76 -20.23
N LEU A 219 4.88 -1.49 -20.55
CA LEU A 219 4.20 -0.39 -19.85
C LEU A 219 2.68 -0.51 -19.99
N ARG A 220 2.19 -0.77 -21.20
CA ARG A 220 0.75 -0.95 -21.46
C ARG A 220 0.17 -2.13 -20.70
N GLU A 221 0.89 -3.25 -20.62
CA GLU A 221 0.51 -4.41 -19.81
C GLU A 221 0.42 -4.07 -18.32
N GLN A 222 1.37 -3.29 -17.78
CA GLN A 222 1.31 -2.79 -16.39
C GLN A 222 0.15 -1.82 -16.13
N VAL A 223 -0.19 -0.97 -17.11
CA VAL A 223 -1.34 -0.06 -17.01
C VAL A 223 -2.64 -0.85 -17.03
N ASN A 224 -2.76 -1.82 -17.93
CA ASN A 224 -3.95 -2.68 -17.98
C ASN A 224 -4.15 -3.42 -16.66
N SER A 225 -3.10 -4.06 -16.12
CA SER A 225 -3.20 -4.78 -14.83
C SER A 225 -3.57 -3.88 -13.66
N MET A 226 -3.18 -2.59 -13.68
CA MET A 226 -3.57 -1.63 -12.64
C MET A 226 -5.05 -1.22 -12.71
N VAL A 227 -5.69 -1.30 -13.88
CA VAL A 227 -7.07 -0.85 -14.11
C VAL A 227 -8.06 -2.02 -14.19
N ASP A 228 -7.58 -3.27 -14.20
CA ASP A 228 -8.43 -4.46 -14.34
C ASP A 228 -9.55 -4.54 -13.30
N ILE A 229 -9.29 -4.22 -12.02
CA ILE A 229 -10.32 -4.20 -10.96
C ILE A 229 -11.43 -3.19 -11.28
N SER A 230 -11.07 -2.00 -11.77
CA SER A 230 -12.03 -0.95 -12.11
C SER A 230 -12.83 -1.32 -13.35
N LYS A 231 -12.20 -1.94 -14.36
CA LYS A 231 -12.89 -2.48 -15.54
C LYS A 231 -13.84 -3.61 -15.15
N MET A 232 -13.44 -4.51 -14.25
CA MET A 232 -14.31 -5.59 -13.77
C MET A 232 -15.56 -5.04 -13.08
N HIS A 233 -15.43 -3.98 -12.26
CA HIS A 233 -16.58 -3.34 -11.64
C HIS A 233 -17.51 -2.69 -12.68
N MET A 234 -16.95 -2.02 -13.68
CA MET A 234 -17.73 -1.44 -14.79
C MET A 234 -18.50 -2.50 -15.57
N ILE A 235 -17.83 -3.61 -15.95
CA ILE A 235 -18.46 -4.75 -16.64
C ILE A 235 -19.56 -5.35 -15.77
N LEU A 236 -19.34 -5.49 -14.45
CA LEU A 236 -20.33 -6.03 -13.53
C LEU A 236 -21.57 -5.13 -13.44
N CYS A 237 -21.38 -3.80 -13.37
CA CYS A 237 -22.50 -2.85 -13.40
C CYS A 237 -23.28 -2.96 -14.71
N ASP A 238 -22.61 -3.03 -15.85
CA ASP A 238 -23.25 -3.18 -17.16
C ASP A 238 -24.05 -4.50 -17.25
N LEU A 239 -23.48 -5.60 -16.74
CA LEU A 239 -24.17 -6.89 -16.66
C LEU A 239 -25.40 -6.81 -15.75
N GLN A 240 -25.29 -6.17 -14.59
CA GLN A 240 -26.40 -6.03 -13.65
C GLN A 240 -27.55 -5.19 -14.24
N LEU A 241 -27.22 -4.14 -15.01
CA LEU A 241 -28.21 -3.36 -15.76
C LEU A 241 -28.87 -4.21 -16.86
N GLY A 242 -28.09 -5.03 -17.59
CA GLY A 242 -28.61 -5.95 -18.61
C GLY A 242 -29.51 -7.05 -18.04
N VAL A 243 -29.17 -7.59 -16.87
CA VAL A 243 -29.99 -8.57 -16.15
C VAL A 243 -31.29 -7.93 -15.67
N SER A 244 -31.23 -6.73 -15.11
CA SER A 244 -32.41 -6.01 -14.64
C SER A 244 -33.39 -5.69 -15.77
N SER A 245 -32.88 -5.25 -16.93
CA SER A 245 -33.73 -4.98 -18.11
C SER A 245 -34.33 -6.26 -18.68
N SER A 246 -33.60 -7.37 -18.65
CA SER A 246 -34.11 -8.69 -19.05
C SER A 246 -35.19 -9.19 -18.11
N HIS A 247 -35.02 -9.01 -16.79
CA HIS A 247 -36.04 -9.32 -15.79
C HIS A 247 -37.32 -8.52 -16.02
N GLN A 248 -37.22 -7.21 -16.24
CA GLN A 248 -38.38 -6.37 -16.54
C GLN A 248 -39.09 -6.78 -17.83
N ALA A 249 -38.34 -7.19 -18.86
CA ALA A 249 -38.93 -7.71 -20.09
C ALA A 249 -39.64 -9.05 -19.87
N LEU A 250 -39.12 -9.90 -18.99
CA LEU A 250 -39.73 -11.16 -18.61
C LEU A 250 -41.02 -10.94 -17.81
N GLU A 251 -41.02 -10.05 -16.82
CA GLU A 251 -42.22 -9.66 -16.05
C GLU A 251 -43.33 -9.20 -16.99
N LYS A 252 -43.05 -8.28 -17.93
CA LYS A 252 -44.04 -7.83 -18.92
C LYS A 252 -44.62 -8.97 -19.76
N ARG A 253 -43.82 -10.00 -20.09
CA ARG A 253 -44.31 -11.18 -20.83
C ARG A 253 -45.18 -12.07 -19.95
N ILE A 254 -44.83 -12.22 -18.68
CA ILE A 254 -45.63 -12.97 -17.71
C ILE A 254 -46.97 -12.26 -17.50
N ASP A 255 -46.98 -10.94 -17.32
CA ASP A 255 -48.21 -10.15 -17.17
C ASP A 255 -49.10 -10.27 -18.42
N ALA A 256 -48.51 -10.22 -19.62
CA ALA A 256 -49.25 -10.41 -20.86
C ALA A 256 -49.83 -11.83 -20.99
N LEU A 257 -49.12 -12.85 -20.51
CA LEU A 257 -49.61 -14.23 -20.47
C LEU A 257 -50.71 -14.41 -19.42
N ALA A 258 -50.55 -13.81 -18.24
CA ALA A 258 -51.56 -13.80 -17.18
C ALA A 258 -52.86 -13.15 -17.69
N GLY A 259 -52.78 -11.98 -18.32
CA GLY A 259 -53.95 -11.32 -18.92
C GLY A 259 -54.61 -12.17 -20.01
N LYS A 260 -53.85 -12.91 -20.83
CA LYS A 260 -54.42 -13.85 -21.81
C LYS A 260 -55.13 -15.02 -21.12
N LEU A 261 -54.56 -15.57 -20.05
CA LEU A 261 -55.19 -16.62 -19.24
C LEU A 261 -56.50 -16.14 -18.60
N ASP A 262 -56.53 -14.91 -18.09
CA ASP A 262 -57.75 -14.31 -17.54
C ASP A 262 -58.82 -14.17 -18.63
N THR A 263 -58.47 -13.68 -19.82
CA THR A 263 -59.43 -13.62 -20.93
C THR A 263 -59.95 -14.98 -21.36
N LEU A 264 -59.12 -16.03 -21.34
CA LEU A 264 -59.57 -17.39 -21.65
C LEU A 264 -60.47 -17.95 -20.56
N THR A 265 -60.18 -17.64 -19.30
CA THR A 265 -61.00 -18.04 -18.14
C THR A 265 -62.38 -17.36 -18.21
N ASP A 266 -62.44 -16.10 -18.63
CA ASP A 266 -63.68 -15.35 -18.79
C ASP A 266 -64.49 -15.80 -20.02
N LEU A 267 -63.82 -16.18 -21.11
CA LEU A 267 -64.47 -16.81 -22.26
C LEU A 267 -65.01 -18.21 -21.93
N LEU A 268 -64.32 -18.98 -21.08
CA LEU A 268 -64.80 -20.26 -20.59
C LEU A 268 -65.98 -20.09 -19.64
N SER A 269 -65.95 -19.13 -18.72
CA SER A 269 -67.05 -18.87 -17.78
C SER A 269 -68.32 -18.40 -18.51
N THR A 270 -68.17 -17.58 -19.56
CA THR A 270 -69.28 -17.16 -20.43
C THR A 270 -69.78 -18.29 -21.33
N ALA A 271 -68.90 -19.19 -21.80
CA ALA A 271 -69.32 -20.40 -22.51
C ALA A 271 -70.00 -21.43 -21.58
N LEU A 272 -69.70 -21.41 -20.27
CA LEU A 272 -70.24 -22.35 -19.28
C LEU A 272 -71.46 -21.86 -18.48
N GLY A 273 -72.11 -20.73 -18.81
CA GLY A 273 -73.33 -20.34 -18.07
C GLY A 273 -74.34 -19.48 -18.84
N PRO A 274 -75.66 -19.59 -18.57
CA PRO A 274 -76.44 -20.65 -17.91
C PRO A 274 -77.41 -21.36 -18.90
N GLN A 275 -77.74 -22.63 -18.66
CA GLN A 275 -78.84 -23.31 -19.37
C GLN A 275 -80.18 -22.68 -18.92
N GLN A 276 -80.68 -21.67 -19.65
CA GLN A 276 -81.99 -21.06 -19.40
C GLN A 276 -83.12 -22.01 -19.85
N LEU A 277 -83.88 -22.49 -18.85
CA LEU A 277 -85.15 -23.18 -18.97
C LEU A 277 -86.22 -22.18 -19.45
N PRO A 278 -87.05 -22.46 -20.48
CA PRO A 278 -88.08 -21.53 -20.91
C PRO A 278 -89.29 -21.58 -19.95
N GLU A 279 -89.75 -20.42 -19.47
CA GLU A 279 -91.06 -20.30 -18.82
C GLU A 279 -92.19 -20.51 -19.84
N PRO A 280 -93.26 -21.27 -19.49
CA PRO A 280 -94.52 -21.19 -20.19
C PRO A 280 -95.47 -20.22 -19.49
N SER A 281 -96.14 -19.45 -20.33
CA SER A 281 -97.30 -18.60 -20.08
C SER A 281 -98.51 -19.35 -19.48
N GLN A 282 -99.26 -18.58 -18.69
CA GLN A 282 -100.52 -18.84 -17.99
C GLN A 282 -101.61 -19.64 -18.74
N GLU A 283 -102.33 -20.51 -18.01
CA GLU A 283 -103.77 -20.85 -18.17
C GLU A 283 -104.24 -21.47 -16.82
N ALA A 284 -105.09 -20.80 -16.04
CA ALA A 284 -106.56 -20.88 -16.05
C ALA A 284 -107.15 -22.17 -15.45
N THR A 285 -107.29 -22.23 -14.12
CA THR A 285 -108.51 -22.51 -13.30
C THR A 285 -108.14 -22.91 -11.88
#